data_AF-A0A4U8WCH0-F1
#
_entry.id   AF-A0A4U8WCH0-F1
#
_cell.length_a   1.000
_cell.length_b   1.000
_cell.length_c   1.000
_cell.angle_alpha   90.00
_cell.angle_beta   90.00
_cell.angle_gamma   90.00
#
_symmetry.space_group_name_H-M   'P 1'
#
loop_
_entity.id
_entity.type
_entity.pdbx_description
1 polymer ?
#
loop_
_entity_poly.entity_id
_entity_poly.type
_entity_poly.pdbx_seq_one_letter_code
_entity_poly.pdbx_strand_id
1 'polypeptide(L)'
;METQFQNETTFYQDSLVTVTQSRYITQSKTYAMRNISSVHVFEIEKSKAVPILMILLGLPFLFSGNVFWIGLILIGLGILLLFNIKNEYTVRISTNAREADSTISKDKEYIQKIVKALNEAMIHRG
;
A
#
# COMPACT_ATOMS: atom_id res chain seq x y z
N MET A 1 -2.21 32.37 -14.48
CA MET A 1 -3.53 32.00 -15.03
C MET A 1 -4.32 31.41 -13.89
N GLU A 2 -5.15 32.23 -13.24
CA GLU A 2 -6.03 31.82 -12.16
C GLU A 2 -7.28 31.17 -12.75
N THR A 3 -7.39 29.85 -12.65
CA THR A 3 -8.65 29.16 -12.92
C THR A 3 -9.44 29.05 -11.63
N GLN A 4 -10.52 29.83 -11.56
CA GLN A 4 -11.53 29.78 -10.51
C GLN A 4 -12.17 28.38 -10.47
N PHE A 5 -12.00 27.66 -9.36
CA PHE A 5 -12.87 26.54 -9.01
C PHE A 5 -14.00 27.09 -8.14
N GLN A 6 -15.21 27.06 -8.70
CA GLN A 6 -16.47 27.30 -8.00
C GLN A 6 -16.55 26.45 -6.72
N ASN A 7 -16.38 27.04 -5.54
CA ASN A 7 -16.71 26.49 -4.20
C ASN A 7 -16.53 24.97 -4.00
N GLU A 8 -15.44 24.37 -4.49
CA GLU A 8 -15.18 22.96 -4.24
C GLU A 8 -14.43 22.81 -2.92
N THR A 9 -15.04 22.09 -1.97
CA THR A 9 -14.39 21.83 -0.69
C THR A 9 -13.28 20.80 -0.87
N THR A 10 -12.07 21.18 -0.46
CA THR A 10 -10.91 20.31 -0.42
C THR A 10 -10.78 19.73 0.97
N PHE A 11 -10.86 18.41 1.10
CA PHE A 11 -10.79 17.70 2.38
C PHE A 11 -9.36 17.32 2.74
N TYR A 12 -8.53 17.05 1.73
CA TYR A 12 -7.12 16.71 1.93
C TYR A 12 -6.32 17.05 0.68
N GLN A 13 -5.15 17.64 0.87
CA GLN A 13 -4.23 17.93 -0.22
C GLN A 13 -2.81 17.72 0.25
N ASP A 14 -2.07 16.93 -0.51
CA ASP A 14 -0.65 16.64 -0.35
C ASP A 14 0.00 16.60 -1.74
N SER A 15 1.33 16.50 -1.80
CA SER A 15 2.06 16.50 -3.09
C SER A 15 1.71 15.30 -3.98
N LEU A 16 1.25 14.19 -3.39
CA LEU A 16 0.97 12.94 -4.12
C LEU A 16 -0.53 12.66 -4.29
N VAL A 17 -1.38 13.26 -3.44
CA VAL A 17 -2.80 12.92 -3.34
C VAL A 17 -3.61 14.17 -3.05
N THR A 18 -4.72 14.36 -3.78
CA THR A 18 -5.69 15.42 -3.56
C THR A 18 -7.09 14.84 -3.48
N VAL A 19 -7.80 15.16 -2.40
CA VAL A 19 -9.17 14.74 -2.12
C VAL A 19 -10.06 15.97 -2.06
N THR A 20 -10.97 16.04 -3.03
CA THR A 20 -11.97 17.10 -3.16
C THR A 20 -13.37 16.49 -3.07
N GLN A 21 -14.40 17.33 -2.98
CA GLN A 21 -15.80 16.88 -2.96
C GLN A 21 -16.17 16.06 -4.20
N SER A 22 -15.67 16.43 -5.39
CA SER A 22 -16.05 15.77 -6.65
C SER A 22 -15.03 14.76 -7.15
N ARG A 23 -13.76 14.88 -6.75
CA ARG A 23 -12.64 14.08 -7.31
C ARG A 23 -11.64 13.64 -6.26
N TYR A 24 -11.14 12.42 -6.46
CA TYR A 24 -9.98 11.89 -5.79
C TYR A 24 -8.85 11.72 -6.82
N ILE A 25 -7.79 12.49 -6.66
CA ILE A 25 -6.66 12.54 -7.59
C ILE A 25 -5.45 11.95 -6.89
N THR A 26 -4.88 10.89 -7.46
CA THR A 26 -3.58 10.35 -7.08
C THR A 26 -2.55 10.63 -8.17
N GLN A 27 -1.27 10.35 -7.92
CA GLN A 27 -0.21 10.49 -8.92
C GLN A 27 -0.49 9.75 -10.25
N SER A 28 -1.21 8.64 -10.21
CA SER A 28 -1.39 7.76 -11.37
C SER A 28 -2.80 7.82 -11.97
N LYS A 29 -3.83 8.11 -11.16
CA LYS A 29 -5.23 8.00 -11.57
C LYS A 29 -6.09 9.05 -10.90
N THR A 30 -7.14 9.49 -11.62
CA THR A 30 -8.20 10.32 -11.07
C THR A 30 -9.49 9.53 -11.02
N TYR A 31 -10.12 9.53 -9.85
CA TYR A 31 -11.40 8.88 -9.60
C TYR A 31 -12.44 9.95 -9.33
N ALA A 32 -13.58 9.86 -10.01
CA ALA A 32 -14.72 10.71 -9.68
C ALA A 32 -15.35 10.19 -8.39
N MET A 33 -15.54 11.08 -7.40
CA MET A 33 -16.07 10.72 -6.08
C MET A 33 -17.41 10.00 -6.21
N ARG A 34 -18.24 10.41 -7.17
CA ARG A 34 -19.55 9.79 -7.49
C ARG A 34 -19.50 8.29 -7.76
N ASN A 35 -18.38 7.79 -8.29
CA ASN A 35 -18.22 6.38 -8.69
C ASN A 35 -17.63 5.51 -7.56
N ILE A 36 -17.20 6.13 -6.46
CA ILE A 36 -16.64 5.44 -5.30
C ILE A 36 -17.81 5.09 -4.37
N SER A 37 -17.95 3.81 -4.06
CA SER A 37 -19.00 3.28 -3.18
C SER A 37 -18.50 3.06 -1.75
N SER A 38 -17.23 2.69 -1.58
CA SER A 38 -16.59 2.60 -0.26
C SER A 38 -15.08 2.80 -0.35
N VAL A 39 -14.48 3.19 0.76
CA VAL A 39 -13.03 3.39 0.91
C VAL A 39 -12.57 2.77 2.23
N HIS A 40 -11.47 2.02 2.18
CA HIS A 40 -10.90 1.42 3.37
C HIS A 40 -9.38 1.25 3.26
N VAL A 41 -8.74 1.10 4.42
CA VAL A 41 -7.32 0.75 4.49
C VAL A 41 -7.20 -0.75 4.24
N PHE A 42 -6.43 -1.14 3.23
CA PHE A 42 -6.10 -2.53 2.96
C PHE A 42 -4.61 -2.77 3.23
N GLU A 43 -4.29 -3.84 3.96
CA GLU A 43 -2.91 -4.23 4.23
C GLU A 43 -2.45 -5.27 3.20
N ILE A 44 -1.42 -4.92 2.44
CA ILE A 44 -0.76 -5.81 1.50
C ILE A 44 0.30 -6.57 2.27
N GLU A 45 -0.06 -7.78 2.69
CA GLU A 45 0.89 -8.73 3.27
C GLU A 45 1.88 -9.19 2.19
N LYS A 46 3.14 -8.79 2.32
CA LYS A 46 4.19 -9.34 1.46
C LYS A 46 4.49 -10.77 1.86
N SER A 47 4.46 -11.67 0.89
CA SER A 47 4.77 -13.08 1.11
C SER A 47 6.18 -13.26 1.67
N LYS A 48 6.26 -13.90 2.85
CA LYS A 48 7.52 -14.33 3.47
C LYS A 48 7.92 -15.74 3.03
N ALA A 49 7.22 -16.33 2.06
CA ALA A 49 7.46 -17.70 1.62
C ALA A 49 8.86 -17.88 1.03
N VAL A 50 9.36 -16.91 0.27
CA VAL A 50 10.69 -16.95 -0.36
C VAL A 50 11.82 -17.05 0.67
N PRO A 51 11.95 -16.12 1.65
CA PRO A 51 13.03 -16.25 2.64
C PRO A 51 12.87 -17.48 3.54
N ILE A 52 11.63 -17.88 3.87
CA ILE A 52 11.39 -19.09 4.67
C ILE A 52 11.87 -20.34 3.91
N LEU A 53 11.54 -20.46 2.62
CA LEU A 53 12.00 -21.56 1.78
C LEU A 53 13.53 -21.56 1.66
N MET A 54 14.14 -20.38 1.53
CA MET A 54 15.59 -20.23 1.42
C MET A 54 16.32 -20.66 2.69
N ILE A 55 15.78 -20.33 3.87
CA ILE A 55 16.30 -20.82 5.16
C ILE A 55 16.15 -22.34 5.25
N LEU A 56 14.98 -22.87 4.85
CA LEU A 56 14.69 -24.31 4.89
C LEU A 56 15.64 -25.12 3.98
N LEU A 57 15.96 -24.59 2.80
CA LEU A 57 16.94 -25.19 1.89
C LEU A 57 18.38 -25.06 2.40
N GLY A 58 18.68 -24.05 3.22
CA GLY A 58 20.01 -23.85 3.82
C GLY A 58 20.33 -24.82 4.96
N LEU A 59 19.32 -25.22 5.73
CA LEU A 59 19.43 -26.16 6.84
C LEU A 59 20.14 -27.49 6.51
N PRO A 60 19.79 -28.24 5.45
CA PRO A 60 20.47 -29.50 5.12
C PRO A 60 21.95 -29.31 4.78
N PHE A 61 22.35 -28.16 4.23
CA PHE A 61 23.76 -27.89 3.90
C PHE A 61 24.64 -27.71 5.14
N LEU A 62 24.08 -27.40 6.31
CA LEU A 62 24.84 -27.33 7.55
C LEU A 62 25.35 -28.70 8.03
N PHE A 63 24.69 -29.80 7.62
CA PHE A 63 25.09 -31.16 8.00
C PHE A 63 26.21 -31.74 7.13
N SER A 64 26.59 -31.05 6.05
CA SER A 64 27.60 -31.52 5.10
C SER A 64 28.83 -30.62 5.16
N GLY A 65 29.93 -31.14 5.70
CA GLY A 65 31.12 -30.35 6.07
C GLY A 65 31.74 -29.54 4.93
N ASN A 66 31.66 -30.01 3.68
CA ASN A 66 32.20 -29.31 2.52
C ASN A 66 31.37 -28.08 2.08
N VAL A 67 30.07 -28.06 2.42
CA VAL A 67 29.13 -26.99 2.02
C VAL A 67 28.57 -26.22 3.21
N PHE A 68 29.14 -26.43 4.40
CA PHE A 68 28.77 -25.74 5.63
C PHE A 68 28.73 -24.22 5.48
N TRP A 69 29.78 -23.63 4.89
CA TRP A 69 29.88 -22.19 4.65
C TRP A 69 28.80 -21.68 3.69
N ILE A 70 28.44 -22.47 2.67
CA ILE A 70 27.35 -22.15 1.74
C ILE A 70 26.00 -22.14 2.48
N GLY A 71 25.74 -23.15 3.32
CA GLY A 71 24.53 -23.22 4.13
C GLY A 71 24.40 -22.04 5.08
N LEU A 72 25.50 -21.65 5.74
CA LEU A 72 25.53 -20.51 6.64
C LEU A 72 25.21 -19.19 5.93
N ILE A 73 25.80 -18.95 4.75
CA ILE A 73 25.54 -17.75 3.94
C ILE A 73 24.08 -17.72 3.47
N LEU A 74 23.54 -18.86 3.03
CA LEU A 74 22.17 -18.97 2.53
C LEU A 74 21.13 -18.65 3.61
N ILE A 75 21.34 -19.19 4.81
CA ILE A 75 20.50 -18.90 5.99
C ILE A 75 20.63 -17.43 6.39
N GLY A 76 21.86 -16.91 6.43
CA GLY A 76 22.12 -15.49 6.74
C GLY A 76 21.40 -14.54 5.79
N LEU A 77 21.47 -14.78 4.48
CA LEU A 77 20.73 -14.02 3.49
C LEU A 77 19.21 -14.16 3.65
N GLY A 78 18.72 -15.36 3.94
CA GLY A 78 17.29 -15.62 4.16
C GLY A 78 16.73 -14.86 5.35
N ILE A 79 17.48 -14.82 6.45
CA ILE A 79 17.14 -14.02 7.63
C ILE A 79 17.15 -12.53 7.27
N LEU A 80 18.19 -12.04 6.59
CA LEU A 80 18.28 -10.61 6.21
C LEU A 80 17.10 -10.19 5.32
N LEU A 81 16.75 -11.02 4.33
CA LEU A 81 15.57 -10.79 3.49
C LEU A 81 14.27 -10.78 4.30
N LEU A 82 14.11 -11.70 5.25
CA LEU A 82 12.93 -11.76 6.11
C LEU A 82 12.74 -10.49 6.94
N PHE A 83 13.83 -9.90 7.45
CA PHE A 83 13.78 -8.61 8.16
C PHE A 83 13.49 -7.41 7.24
N ASN A 84 13.81 -7.52 5.95
CA ASN A 84 13.61 -6.43 4.99
C ASN A 84 12.18 -6.42 4.40
N ILE A 85 11.46 -7.55 4.46
CA ILE A 85 10.07 -7.63 4.03
C ILE A 85 9.17 -6.93 5.06
N LYS A 86 8.79 -5.70 4.75
CA LYS A 86 7.80 -4.92 5.49
C LYS A 86 6.46 -4.94 4.76
N ASN A 87 5.37 -5.01 5.53
CA ASN A 87 4.01 -4.89 5.01
C ASN A 87 3.81 -3.49 4.41
N GLU A 88 2.96 -3.40 3.40
CA GLU A 88 2.58 -2.14 2.75
C GLU A 88 1.08 -1.92 2.95
N TYR A 89 0.67 -0.66 3.07
CA TYR A 89 -0.72 -0.27 3.24
C TYR A 89 -1.20 0.43 1.98
N THR A 90 -2.43 0.16 1.58
CA THR A 90 -3.03 0.79 0.40
C THR A 90 -4.40 1.38 0.71
N VAL A 91 -4.71 2.49 0.05
CA VAL A 91 -6.07 3.02 -0.03
C VAL A 91 -6.82 2.20 -1.08
N ARG A 92 -7.62 1.24 -0.60
CA ARG A 92 -8.50 0.44 -1.46
C ARG A 92 -9.82 1.15 -1.61
N ILE A 93 -10.17 1.41 -2.86
CA ILE A 93 -11.44 2.02 -3.24
C ILE A 93 -12.30 0.97 -3.93
N SER A 94 -13.56 0.88 -3.53
CA SER A 94 -14.54 0.07 -4.24
C SER A 94 -15.33 1.01 -5.16
N THR A 95 -15.42 0.65 -6.43
CA THR A 95 -16.24 1.37 -7.41
C THR A 95 -17.33 0.47 -7.95
N ASN A 96 -18.31 1.04 -8.66
CA ASN A 96 -19.39 0.27 -9.29
C ASN A 96 -18.90 -0.83 -10.24
N ALA A 97 -17.67 -0.74 -10.75
CA ALA A 97 -17.11 -1.74 -11.67
C ALA A 97 -16.20 -2.75 -10.96
N ARG A 98 -15.30 -2.29 -10.08
CA ARG A 98 -14.30 -3.12 -9.40
C ARG A 98 -13.67 -2.40 -8.22
N GLU A 99 -13.02 -3.18 -7.36
CA GLU A 99 -12.07 -2.67 -6.38
C GLU A 99 -10.76 -2.28 -7.06
N ALA A 100 -10.17 -1.17 -6.62
CA ALA A 100 -8.90 -0.67 -7.12
C ALA A 100 -8.02 -0.19 -5.96
N ASP A 101 -6.72 -0.47 -6.07
CA ASP A 101 -5.70 0.06 -5.19
C ASP A 101 -5.19 1.39 -5.76
N SER A 102 -5.28 2.46 -4.99
CA SER A 102 -5.05 3.82 -5.50
C SER A 102 -3.72 4.44 -5.06
N THR A 103 -3.36 4.25 -3.80
CA THR A 103 -2.16 4.82 -3.17
C THR A 103 -1.58 3.80 -2.22
N ILE A 104 -0.31 3.43 -2.42
CA ILE A 104 0.41 2.45 -1.60
C ILE A 104 1.49 3.19 -0.82
N SER A 105 1.58 2.93 0.49
CA SER A 105 2.62 3.47 1.37
C SER A 105 2.97 2.49 2.46
N LYS A 106 4.20 2.55 2.98
CA LYS A 106 4.61 1.80 4.18
C LYS A 106 4.08 2.44 5.47
N ASP A 107 3.62 3.68 5.38
CA ASP A 107 3.07 4.42 6.51
C ASP A 107 1.55 4.20 6.60
N LYS A 108 1.13 3.46 7.62
CA LYS A 108 -0.27 3.19 7.91
C LYS A 108 -1.04 4.47 8.27
N GLU A 109 -0.41 5.38 9.01
CA GLU A 109 -1.04 6.61 9.47
C GLU A 109 -1.33 7.54 8.28
N TYR A 110 -0.40 7.62 7.32
CA TYR A 110 -0.61 8.34 6.06
C TYR A 110 -1.83 7.82 5.29
N ILE A 111 -1.92 6.50 5.11
CA ILE A 111 -3.03 5.85 4.41
C ILE A 111 -4.36 6.05 5.17
N GLN A 112 -4.33 5.98 6.51
CA GLN A 112 -5.49 6.26 7.36
C GLN A 112 -5.99 7.70 7.22
N LYS A 113 -5.08 8.70 7.16
CA LYS A 113 -5.45 10.10 6.94
C LYS A 113 -6.17 10.29 5.61
N ILE A 114 -5.69 9.66 4.53
CA ILE A 114 -6.33 9.72 3.21
C ILE A 114 -7.71 9.06 3.24
N VAL A 115 -7.83 7.86 3.81
CA VAL A 115 -9.13 7.15 3.92
C VAL A 115 -10.12 7.96 4.75
N LYS A 116 -9.68 8.59 5.84
CA LYS A 116 -10.53 9.47 6.65
C LYS A 116 -11.04 10.66 5.84
N ALA A 117 -10.16 11.36 5.13
CA ALA A 117 -10.55 12.48 4.28
C ALA A 117 -11.50 12.07 3.14
N LEU A 118 -11.29 10.90 2.55
CA LEU A 118 -12.20 10.34 1.54
C LEU A 118 -13.58 10.04 2.13
N ASN A 119 -13.64 9.45 3.32
CA ASN A 119 -14.91 9.22 4.01
C ASN A 119 -15.63 10.53 4.33
N GLU A 120 -14.92 11.54 4.83
CA GLU A 120 -15.49 12.87 5.09
C GLU A 120 -16.04 13.50 3.79
N ALA A 121 -15.29 13.40 2.68
CA ALA A 121 -15.73 13.88 1.38
C ALA A 121 -16.97 13.14 0.84
N MET A 122 -17.07 11.83 1.08
CA MET A 122 -18.23 11.03 0.71
C MET A 122 -19.48 11.42 1.50
N ILE A 123 -19.33 11.70 2.81
CA ILE A 123 -20.43 12.15 3.68
C ILE A 123 -20.95 13.52 3.22
N HIS A 124 -20.07 14.47 2.91
CA HIS A 124 -20.45 15.82 2.47
C HIS A 124 -20.99 15.88 1.03
N ARG A 125 -20.93 14.77 0.29
CA ARG A 125 -21.56 14.62 -1.03
C ARG A 125 -23.01 14.14 -0.94
N GLY A 126 -23.36 13.48 0.17
CA GLY A 126 -24.66 12.87 0.43
C GLY A 126 -25.68 13.81 1.04
#